data_AF-A0A6A2F2V0-F1
#
_entry.id   AF-A0A6A2F2V0-F1
#
_cell.length_a   1.000
_cell.length_b   1.000
_cell.length_c   1.000
_cell.angle_alpha   90.00
_cell.angle_beta   90.00
_cell.angle_gamma   90.00
#
_symmetry.space_group_name_H-M   'P 1'
#
loop_
_entity.id
_entity.type
_entity.pdbx_description
1 polymer ?
#
loop_
_entity_poly.entity_id
_entity_poly.type
_entity_poly.pdbx_seq_one_letter_code
_entity_poly.pdbx_strand_id
1 'polypeptide(L)'
;MNNEEAKKFVTSVFDKIKNAKTLDEIQKIPKEFKELKDPKNKFDESKYPKINFTITEKEIDSLKKIDEKYVLQPNDPVLKLLYAMVWKQGDLKKIDRIIEGIKNEKSNIGNSVVFYQFGKHLANPSAEPIIDQHVIRAFSVYETDQSDEKTINKLRKKKTLTSKDSTSISNYKEWLEKHIQKDPKEQKECLYYIDKILFSTGKAIKL
;
A
#
# COMPACT_ATOMS: atom_id res chain seq x y z
N MET A 1 -0.45 -11.30 20.95
CA MET A 1 -0.45 -12.30 19.86
C MET A 1 0.97 -12.82 19.64
N ASN A 2 1.19 -14.12 19.82
CA ASN A 2 2.46 -14.80 19.53
C ASN A 2 2.62 -15.06 18.00
N ASN A 3 3.72 -15.69 17.56
CA ASN A 3 3.99 -15.90 16.13
C ASN A 3 3.00 -16.87 15.47
N GLU A 4 2.65 -17.95 16.16
CA GLU A 4 1.72 -18.96 15.65
C GLU A 4 0.30 -18.38 15.51
N GLU A 5 -0.17 -17.65 16.52
CA GLU A 5 -1.45 -16.94 16.48
C GLU A 5 -1.48 -15.91 15.36
N ALA A 6 -0.39 -15.15 15.17
CA ALA A 6 -0.27 -14.18 14.08
C ALA A 6 -0.33 -14.85 12.71
N LYS A 7 0.37 -15.97 12.54
CA LYS A 7 0.35 -16.73 11.30
C LYS A 7 -1.06 -17.26 11.01
N LYS A 8 -1.71 -17.91 11.97
CA LYS A 8 -3.09 -18.43 11.83
C LYS A 8 -4.09 -17.32 11.49
N PHE A 9 -4.02 -16.20 12.19
CA PHE A 9 -4.85 -15.04 11.94
C PHE A 9 -4.67 -14.51 10.51
N VAL A 10 -3.42 -14.27 10.10
CA VAL A 10 -3.08 -13.78 8.75
C VAL A 10 -3.57 -14.75 7.68
N THR A 11 -3.29 -16.05 7.81
CA THR A 11 -3.77 -17.07 6.87
C THR A 11 -5.28 -17.04 6.74
N SER A 12 -6.01 -16.96 7.86
CA SER A 12 -7.48 -16.90 7.84
C SER A 12 -8.00 -15.66 7.10
N VAL A 13 -7.34 -14.50 7.26
CA VAL A 13 -7.71 -13.28 6.52
C VAL A 13 -7.48 -13.45 5.02
N PHE A 14 -6.32 -13.97 4.61
CA PHE A 14 -6.00 -14.19 3.20
C PHE A 14 -6.93 -15.23 2.55
N ASP A 15 -7.27 -16.30 3.26
CA ASP A 15 -8.24 -17.29 2.77
C ASP A 15 -9.63 -16.67 2.58
N LYS A 16 -10.06 -15.77 3.47
CA LYS A 16 -11.32 -15.03 3.30
C LYS A 16 -11.29 -14.10 2.08
N ILE A 17 -10.20 -13.37 1.89
CA ILE A 17 -10.01 -12.51 0.71
C ILE A 17 -10.05 -13.35 -0.57
N LYS A 18 -9.30 -14.45 -0.61
CA LYS A 18 -9.20 -15.35 -1.77
C LYS A 18 -10.54 -15.99 -2.14
N ASN A 19 -11.37 -16.31 -1.15
CA ASN A 19 -12.65 -16.98 -1.39
C ASN A 19 -13.82 -16.01 -1.60
N ALA A 20 -13.61 -14.69 -1.39
CA ALA A 20 -14.64 -13.69 -1.58
C ALA A 20 -14.92 -13.48 -3.09
N LYS A 21 -16.17 -13.69 -3.47
CA LYS A 21 -16.66 -13.58 -4.86
C LYS A 21 -17.24 -12.21 -5.15
N THR A 22 -17.60 -11.42 -4.15
CA THR A 22 -18.21 -10.09 -4.35
C THR A 22 -17.51 -9.02 -3.54
N LEU A 23 -17.63 -7.77 -3.99
CA LEU A 23 -17.15 -6.62 -3.23
C LEU A 23 -17.76 -6.55 -1.82
N ASP A 24 -19.06 -6.88 -1.68
CA ASP A 24 -19.76 -6.89 -0.38
C ASP A 24 -19.18 -7.94 0.58
N GLU A 25 -18.82 -9.12 0.09
CA GLU A 25 -18.12 -10.14 0.89
C GLU A 25 -16.77 -9.61 1.40
N ILE A 26 -15.98 -8.97 0.55
CA ILE A 26 -14.70 -8.35 0.94
C ILE A 26 -14.92 -7.28 2.02
N GLN A 27 -15.92 -6.42 1.86
CA GLN A 27 -16.24 -5.36 2.83
C GLN A 27 -16.67 -5.90 4.20
N LYS A 28 -17.21 -7.13 4.26
CA LYS A 28 -17.63 -7.78 5.50
C LYS A 28 -16.48 -8.44 6.26
N ILE A 29 -15.37 -8.78 5.62
CA ILE A 29 -14.21 -9.44 6.23
C ILE A 29 -13.76 -8.78 7.55
N PRO A 30 -13.58 -7.45 7.67
CA PRO A 30 -13.19 -6.83 8.94
C PRO A 30 -14.14 -7.11 10.11
N LYS A 31 -15.42 -7.40 9.84
CA LYS A 31 -16.42 -7.71 10.87
C LYS A 31 -16.27 -9.13 11.43
N GLU A 32 -15.50 -10.00 10.79
CA GLU A 32 -15.31 -11.39 11.22
C GLU A 32 -14.14 -11.54 12.19
N PHE A 33 -13.19 -10.60 12.20
CA PHE A 33 -11.97 -10.69 13.01
C PHE A 33 -11.94 -9.63 14.11
N LYS A 34 -11.72 -10.03 15.35
CA LYS A 34 -11.64 -9.10 16.51
C LYS A 34 -10.46 -8.14 16.36
N GLU A 35 -9.35 -8.61 15.80
CA GLU A 35 -8.11 -7.86 15.60
C GLU A 35 -8.27 -6.67 14.66
N LEU A 36 -9.15 -6.80 13.66
CA LEU A 36 -9.45 -5.76 12.66
C LEU A 36 -10.47 -4.73 13.18
N LYS A 37 -11.22 -5.08 14.23
CA LYS A 37 -12.16 -4.17 14.92
C LYS A 37 -11.47 -3.28 15.93
N ASP A 38 -10.28 -3.64 16.40
CA ASP A 38 -9.52 -2.82 17.35
C ASP A 38 -9.25 -1.43 16.73
N PRO A 39 -9.71 -0.33 17.37
CA PRO A 39 -9.50 1.04 16.88
C PRO A 39 -8.01 1.38 16.61
N LYS A 40 -7.06 0.73 17.28
CA LYS A 40 -5.63 0.95 17.08
C LYS A 40 -5.13 0.40 15.74
N ASN A 41 -5.78 -0.65 15.24
CA ASN A 41 -5.42 -1.36 14.02
C ASN A 41 -6.25 -0.92 12.82
N LYS A 42 -7.47 -0.43 13.05
CA LYS A 42 -8.41 -0.01 12.03
C LYS A 42 -7.82 1.06 11.10
N PHE A 43 -8.02 0.88 9.80
CA PHE A 43 -7.75 1.91 8.80
C PHE A 43 -8.71 3.10 9.01
N ASP A 44 -8.14 4.30 9.12
CA ASP A 44 -8.87 5.52 9.43
C ASP A 44 -9.03 6.38 8.18
N GLU A 45 -10.21 6.32 7.56
CA GLU A 45 -10.54 7.09 6.35
C GLU A 45 -10.60 8.60 6.60
N SER A 46 -10.76 9.04 7.85
CA SER A 46 -10.68 10.48 8.18
C SER A 46 -9.24 11.01 8.07
N LYS A 47 -8.25 10.13 8.27
CA LYS A 47 -6.82 10.44 8.11
C LYS A 47 -6.30 10.12 6.72
N TYR A 48 -6.83 9.07 6.11
CA TYR A 48 -6.45 8.56 4.80
C TYR A 48 -7.67 8.50 3.89
N PRO A 49 -8.20 9.66 3.47
CA PRO A 49 -9.36 9.69 2.59
C PRO A 49 -9.04 9.01 1.27
N LYS A 50 -10.06 8.37 0.69
CA LYS A 50 -9.92 7.66 -0.57
C LYS A 50 -9.55 8.63 -1.70
N ILE A 51 -8.61 8.21 -2.55
CA ILE A 51 -8.16 8.96 -3.71
C ILE A 51 -9.09 8.66 -4.89
N ASN A 52 -9.86 9.67 -5.29
CA ASN A 52 -10.89 9.55 -6.33
C ASN A 52 -10.50 10.17 -7.68
N PHE A 53 -9.27 10.69 -7.81
CA PHE A 53 -8.71 11.14 -9.08
C PHE A 53 -7.75 10.10 -9.66
N THR A 54 -7.38 10.29 -10.92
CA THR A 54 -6.34 9.54 -11.64
C THR A 54 -5.46 10.54 -12.37
N ILE A 55 -4.19 10.21 -12.57
CA ILE A 55 -3.29 11.02 -13.40
C ILE A 55 -3.46 10.57 -14.85
N THR A 56 -3.88 11.47 -15.73
CA THR A 56 -4.06 11.20 -17.16
C THR A 56 -2.71 11.11 -17.88
N GLU A 57 -2.66 10.41 -19.02
CA GLU A 57 -1.43 10.30 -19.84
C GLU A 57 -0.81 11.67 -20.17
N LYS A 58 -1.65 12.66 -20.51
CA LYS A 58 -1.21 14.04 -20.76
C LYS A 58 -0.56 14.69 -19.54
N GLU A 59 -1.10 14.43 -18.35
CA GLU A 59 -0.49 14.92 -17.11
C GLU A 59 0.85 14.21 -16.86
N ILE A 60 0.93 12.89 -17.08
CA ILE A 60 2.17 12.11 -16.95
C ILE A 60 3.29 12.69 -17.83
N ASP A 61 2.99 13.00 -19.10
CA ASP A 61 3.95 13.59 -20.03
C ASP A 61 4.45 14.96 -19.57
N SER A 62 3.59 15.73 -18.88
CA SER A 62 3.91 17.04 -18.34
C SER A 62 4.72 16.99 -17.03
N LEU A 63 4.79 15.84 -16.35
CA LEU A 63 5.50 15.70 -15.08
C LEU A 63 7.00 15.89 -15.27
N LYS A 64 7.56 16.85 -14.52
CA LYS A 64 8.99 17.14 -14.43
C LYS A 64 9.50 16.77 -13.05
N LYS A 65 10.76 16.30 -12.98
CA LYS A 65 11.43 16.07 -11.68
C LYS A 65 11.50 17.39 -10.92
N ILE A 66 11.29 17.30 -9.61
CA ILE A 66 11.32 18.38 -8.66
C ILE A 66 12.70 18.38 -8.02
N ASP A 67 13.62 19.19 -8.55
CA ASP A 67 14.93 19.36 -7.93
C ASP A 67 14.89 20.34 -6.75
N GLU A 68 16.03 20.50 -6.06
CA GLU A 68 16.16 21.39 -4.90
C GLU A 68 15.93 22.88 -5.24
N LYS A 69 15.92 23.24 -6.53
CA LYS A 69 15.66 24.59 -7.04
C LYS A 69 14.21 24.77 -7.49
N TYR A 70 13.40 23.71 -7.45
CA TYR A 70 12.01 23.75 -7.85
C TYR A 70 11.17 24.51 -6.81
N VAL A 71 10.94 25.78 -7.11
CA VAL A 71 10.06 26.66 -6.35
C VAL A 71 8.73 26.77 -7.08
N LEU A 72 7.74 26.04 -6.59
CA LEU A 72 6.35 26.25 -7.00
C LEU A 72 5.91 27.63 -6.51
N GLN A 73 5.43 28.45 -7.43
CA GLN A 73 4.74 29.72 -7.15
C GLN A 73 3.27 29.59 -7.58
N PRO A 74 2.47 28.76 -6.89
CA PRO A 74 1.10 28.52 -7.29
C PRO A 74 0.25 29.75 -6.95
N ASN A 75 -0.72 30.09 -7.80
CA ASN A 75 -1.65 31.18 -7.50
C ASN A 75 -2.71 30.78 -6.46
N ASP A 76 -3.02 29.48 -6.38
CA ASP A 76 -3.98 28.93 -5.44
C ASP A 76 -3.42 28.94 -4.00
N PRO A 77 -4.12 29.59 -3.03
CA PRO A 77 -3.66 29.65 -1.64
C PRO A 77 -3.50 28.30 -0.97
N VAL A 78 -4.34 27.32 -1.28
CA VAL A 78 -4.25 25.97 -0.69
C VAL A 78 -3.01 25.26 -1.20
N LEU A 79 -2.72 25.34 -2.50
CA LEU A 79 -1.52 24.77 -3.10
C LEU A 79 -0.23 25.40 -2.57
N LYS A 80 -0.24 26.71 -2.24
CA LYS A 80 0.89 27.35 -1.53
C LYS A 80 1.14 26.68 -0.18
N LEU A 81 0.08 26.42 0.59
CA LEU A 81 0.17 25.76 1.89
C LEU A 81 0.63 24.30 1.76
N LEU A 82 0.11 23.56 0.79
CA LEU A 82 0.54 22.19 0.51
C LEU A 82 2.03 22.12 0.14
N TYR A 83 2.50 23.01 -0.75
CA TYR A 83 3.92 23.11 -1.08
C TYR A 83 4.77 23.45 0.15
N ALA A 84 4.34 24.43 0.96
CA ALA A 84 5.05 24.82 2.18
C ALA A 84 5.14 23.66 3.20
N MET A 85 4.08 22.85 3.34
CA MET A 85 4.09 21.67 4.19
C MET A 85 5.08 20.62 3.70
N VAL A 86 5.06 20.29 2.41
CA VAL A 86 6.00 19.32 1.80
C VAL A 86 7.44 19.80 1.95
N TRP A 87 7.70 21.08 1.69
CA TRP A 87 9.00 21.69 1.88
C TRP A 87 9.46 21.60 3.34
N LYS A 88 8.60 21.98 4.30
CA LYS A 88 8.90 21.98 5.74
C LYS A 88 9.23 20.59 6.29
N GLN A 89 8.66 19.55 5.69
CA GLN A 89 8.88 18.15 6.02
C GLN A 89 10.11 17.54 5.33
N GLY A 90 10.73 18.24 4.38
CA GLY A 90 11.83 17.71 3.57
C GLY A 90 11.38 16.68 2.53
N ASP A 91 10.10 16.73 2.14
CA ASP A 91 9.42 15.68 1.40
C ASP A 91 9.40 15.90 -0.12
N LEU A 92 10.01 16.97 -0.62
CA LEU A 92 10.08 17.27 -2.06
C LEU A 92 10.67 16.12 -2.87
N LYS A 93 11.74 15.48 -2.36
CA LYS A 93 12.39 14.31 -3.00
C LYS A 93 11.48 13.08 -3.05
N LYS A 94 10.41 13.01 -2.23
CA LYS A 94 9.42 11.92 -2.32
C LYS A 94 8.52 12.08 -3.54
N ILE A 95 8.28 13.32 -3.99
CA ILE A 95 7.50 13.57 -5.21
C ILE A 95 8.23 12.99 -6.43
N ASP A 96 9.55 13.12 -6.52
CA ASP A 96 10.33 12.47 -7.60
C ASP A 96 10.11 10.97 -7.64
N ARG A 97 9.99 10.32 -6.47
CA ARG A 97 9.74 8.87 -6.39
C ARG A 97 8.34 8.50 -6.83
N ILE A 98 7.35 9.34 -6.53
CA ILE A 98 5.99 9.20 -7.06
C ILE A 98 6.02 9.36 -8.59
N ILE A 99 6.71 10.37 -9.12
CA ILE A 99 6.85 10.59 -10.58
C ILE A 99 7.54 9.40 -11.25
N GLU A 100 8.64 8.90 -10.70
CA GLU A 100 9.33 7.69 -11.19
C GLU A 100 8.39 6.49 -11.22
N GLY A 101 7.56 6.31 -10.18
CA GLY A 101 6.54 5.27 -10.12
C GLY A 101 5.47 5.42 -11.19
N ILE A 102 4.94 6.64 -11.37
CA ILE A 102 3.95 6.96 -12.40
C ILE A 102 4.49 6.64 -13.80
N LYS A 103 5.75 7.01 -14.07
CA LYS A 103 6.43 6.77 -15.36
C LYS A 103 7.01 5.36 -15.50
N ASN A 104 6.94 4.55 -14.44
CA ASN A 104 7.58 3.22 -14.36
C ASN A 104 9.08 3.24 -14.72
N GLU A 105 9.79 4.30 -14.30
CA GLU A 105 11.23 4.46 -14.54
C GLU A 105 12.04 3.54 -13.61
N LYS A 106 13.01 2.80 -14.16
CA LYS A 106 13.95 2.01 -13.35
C LYS A 106 14.83 2.97 -12.54
N SER A 107 14.63 3.01 -11.23
CA SER A 107 15.47 3.79 -10.33
C SER A 107 16.05 2.94 -9.20
N ASN A 108 17.12 3.42 -8.57
CA ASN A 108 17.59 2.83 -7.32
C ASN A 108 16.68 3.35 -6.21
N ILE A 109 15.59 2.63 -5.94
CA ILE A 109 14.44 3.12 -5.14
C ILE A 109 14.80 3.25 -3.64
N GLY A 110 15.87 2.60 -3.18
CA GLY A 110 16.40 2.74 -1.83
C GLY A 110 15.36 2.49 -0.73
N ASN A 111 15.22 3.45 0.19
CA ASN A 111 14.24 3.40 1.29
C ASN A 111 12.88 4.05 0.94
N SER A 112 12.69 4.53 -0.29
CA SER A 112 11.49 5.26 -0.71
C SER A 112 10.55 4.40 -1.56
N VAL A 113 10.59 3.08 -1.36
CA VAL A 113 9.81 2.10 -2.14
C VAL A 113 8.31 2.36 -2.06
N VAL A 114 7.81 2.75 -0.90
CA VAL A 114 6.38 3.06 -0.71
C VAL A 114 5.91 4.17 -1.65
N PHE A 115 6.72 5.21 -1.88
CA PHE A 115 6.37 6.33 -2.76
C PHE A 115 6.43 5.95 -4.24
N TYR A 116 7.40 5.10 -4.61
CA TYR A 116 7.45 4.54 -5.96
C TYR A 116 6.22 3.67 -6.25
N GLN A 117 5.86 2.75 -5.36
CA GLN A 117 4.67 1.91 -5.53
C GLN A 117 3.38 2.75 -5.53
N PHE A 118 3.31 3.78 -4.69
CA PHE A 118 2.19 4.72 -4.69
C PHE A 118 2.07 5.48 -6.02
N GLY A 119 3.19 5.86 -6.64
CA GLY A 119 3.19 6.39 -8.00
C GLY A 119 2.58 5.43 -9.02
N LYS A 120 2.94 4.15 -8.98
CA LYS A 120 2.32 3.13 -9.84
C LYS A 120 0.81 3.03 -9.61
N HIS A 121 0.36 3.06 -8.36
CA HIS A 121 -1.06 3.07 -8.00
C HIS A 121 -1.79 4.29 -8.59
N LEU A 122 -1.22 5.50 -8.49
CA LEU A 122 -1.83 6.71 -9.04
C LEU A 122 -1.99 6.67 -10.57
N ALA A 123 -1.06 6.02 -11.27
CA ALA A 123 -1.11 5.84 -12.71
C ALA A 123 -2.12 4.76 -13.15
N ASN A 124 -2.23 3.66 -12.40
CA ASN A 124 -3.13 2.57 -12.75
C ASN A 124 -3.74 1.89 -11.51
N PRO A 125 -4.74 2.53 -10.85
CA PRO A 125 -5.28 2.04 -9.58
C PRO A 125 -6.11 0.75 -9.72
N SER A 126 -6.43 0.31 -10.95
CA SER A 126 -7.11 -0.97 -11.20
C SER A 126 -6.13 -2.15 -11.28
N ALA A 127 -4.84 -1.91 -11.54
CA ALA A 127 -3.84 -2.98 -11.62
C ALA A 127 -2.78 -2.90 -10.50
N GLU A 128 -2.55 -1.71 -9.96
CA GLU A 128 -1.49 -1.44 -8.99
C GLU A 128 -2.12 -1.15 -7.61
N PRO A 129 -1.96 -2.02 -6.60
CA PRO A 129 -2.49 -1.79 -5.25
C PRO A 129 -1.69 -0.72 -4.49
N ILE A 130 -2.26 -0.20 -3.41
CA ILE A 130 -1.54 0.69 -2.49
C ILE A 130 -0.65 -0.16 -1.58
N ILE A 131 0.64 -0.20 -1.92
CA ILE A 131 1.62 -0.99 -1.17
C ILE A 131 2.30 -0.15 -0.09
N ASP A 132 2.15 -0.60 1.16
CA ASP A 132 2.87 -0.08 2.30
C ASP A 132 3.52 -1.18 3.15
N GLN A 133 4.21 -0.77 4.22
CA GLN A 133 4.89 -1.69 5.13
C GLN A 133 3.95 -2.64 5.87
N HIS A 134 2.69 -2.27 6.08
CA HIS A 134 1.70 -3.08 6.79
C HIS A 134 1.15 -4.15 5.85
N VAL A 135 0.79 -3.77 4.63
CA VAL A 135 0.35 -4.69 3.57
C VAL A 135 1.41 -5.76 3.32
N ILE A 136 2.66 -5.35 3.08
CA ILE A 136 3.75 -6.32 2.83
C ILE A 136 4.09 -7.13 4.08
N ARG A 137 3.99 -6.57 5.30
CA ARG A 137 4.16 -7.38 6.52
C ARG A 137 3.12 -8.49 6.60
N ALA A 138 1.85 -8.19 6.35
CA ALA A 138 0.78 -9.18 6.35
C ALA A 138 1.04 -10.25 5.29
N PHE A 139 1.36 -9.84 4.06
CA PHE A 139 1.63 -10.77 2.97
C PHE A 139 2.88 -11.63 3.19
N SER A 140 4.00 -11.07 3.62
CA SER A 140 5.20 -11.87 3.88
C SER A 140 4.99 -12.90 5.00
N VAL A 141 4.21 -12.55 6.04
CA VAL A 141 3.83 -13.54 7.08
C VAL A 141 2.89 -14.59 6.52
N TYR A 142 2.00 -14.25 5.60
CA TYR A 142 1.13 -15.20 4.89
C TYR A 142 1.91 -16.19 4.02
N GLU A 143 2.98 -15.77 3.35
CA GLU A 143 3.79 -16.65 2.50
C GLU A 143 4.80 -17.51 3.28
N THR A 144 5.23 -17.07 4.46
CA THR A 144 6.25 -17.78 5.25
C THR A 144 5.70 -19.09 5.83
N ASP A 145 6.45 -20.19 5.77
CA ASP A 145 6.05 -21.45 6.40
C ASP A 145 5.78 -21.25 7.91
N GLN A 146 4.73 -21.90 8.43
CA GLN A 146 4.34 -21.77 9.83
C GLN A 146 5.45 -22.22 10.81
N SER A 147 6.29 -23.18 10.40
CA SER A 147 7.41 -23.68 11.19
C SER A 147 8.60 -22.70 11.28
N ASP A 148 8.68 -21.71 10.38
CA ASP A 148 9.78 -20.73 10.38
C ASP A 148 9.46 -19.53 11.31
N GLU A 149 9.42 -19.81 12.61
CA GLU A 149 9.15 -18.80 13.63
C GLU A 149 10.16 -17.64 13.62
N LYS A 150 11.42 -17.90 13.26
CA LYS A 150 12.48 -16.89 13.21
C LYS A 150 12.18 -15.85 12.14
N THR A 151 11.80 -16.30 10.94
CA THR A 151 11.42 -15.41 9.85
C THR A 151 10.13 -14.66 10.18
N ILE A 152 9.10 -15.34 10.72
CA ILE A 152 7.85 -14.69 11.15
C ILE A 152 8.12 -13.57 12.16
N ASN A 153 8.93 -13.83 13.20
CA ASN A 153 9.29 -12.83 14.20
C ASN A 153 10.00 -11.61 13.58
N LYS A 154 10.93 -11.85 12.64
CA LYS A 154 11.65 -10.78 11.93
C LYS A 154 10.71 -9.92 11.08
N LEU A 155 9.81 -10.54 10.33
CA LEU A 155 8.82 -9.85 9.50
C LEU A 155 7.89 -8.99 10.36
N ARG A 156 7.42 -9.52 11.49
CA ARG A 156 6.54 -8.79 12.42
C ARG A 156 7.17 -7.53 13.02
N LYS A 157 8.49 -7.53 13.21
CA LYS A 157 9.29 -6.38 13.72
C LYS A 157 9.71 -5.38 12.65
N LYS A 158 9.51 -5.70 11.37
CA LYS A 158 9.95 -4.85 10.25
C LYS A 158 9.31 -3.48 10.33
N LYS A 159 10.10 -2.41 10.33
CA LYS A 159 9.59 -1.04 10.52
C LYS A 159 9.33 -0.29 9.22
N THR A 160 10.10 -0.54 8.17
CA THR A 160 10.05 0.19 6.90
C THR A 160 10.22 -0.77 5.73
N LEU A 161 9.74 -0.37 4.56
CA LEU A 161 10.04 -1.06 3.30
C LEU A 161 11.29 -0.48 2.66
N THR A 162 12.04 -1.36 2.01
CA THR A 162 13.28 -1.04 1.31
C THR A 162 13.33 -1.76 -0.02
N SER A 163 14.28 -1.41 -0.88
CA SER A 163 14.48 -2.08 -2.17
C SER A 163 14.68 -3.60 -2.07
N LYS A 164 15.11 -4.12 -0.91
CA LYS A 164 15.24 -5.57 -0.66
C LYS A 164 13.91 -6.31 -0.63
N ASP A 165 12.80 -5.58 -0.58
CA ASP A 165 11.44 -6.13 -0.50
C ASP A 165 10.78 -6.25 -1.87
N SER A 166 11.51 -5.94 -2.94
CA SER A 166 11.02 -6.00 -4.31
C SER A 166 10.42 -7.37 -4.65
N THR A 167 11.06 -8.46 -4.24
CA THR A 167 10.54 -9.82 -4.46
C THR A 167 9.20 -10.03 -3.76
N SER A 168 9.07 -9.68 -2.48
CA SER A 168 7.79 -9.81 -1.77
C SER A 168 6.69 -8.92 -2.36
N ILE A 169 7.06 -7.75 -2.88
CA ILE A 169 6.13 -6.86 -3.59
C ILE A 169 5.66 -7.49 -4.90
N SER A 170 6.56 -8.05 -5.70
CA SER A 170 6.20 -8.74 -6.94
C SER A 170 5.31 -9.95 -6.67
N ASN A 171 5.69 -10.81 -5.72
CA ASN A 171 4.88 -11.96 -5.31
C ASN A 171 3.48 -11.54 -4.85
N TYR A 172 3.35 -10.42 -4.13
CA TYR A 172 2.05 -9.92 -3.70
C TYR A 172 1.17 -9.53 -4.88
N LYS A 173 1.74 -8.84 -5.88
CA LYS A 173 1.00 -8.46 -7.09
C LYS A 173 0.59 -9.68 -7.89
N GLU A 174 1.50 -10.65 -8.06
CA GLU A 174 1.19 -11.92 -8.72
C GLU A 174 0.09 -12.70 -7.98
N TRP A 175 0.11 -12.68 -6.63
CA TRP A 175 -0.94 -13.28 -5.82
C TRP A 175 -2.29 -12.61 -6.06
N LEU A 176 -2.34 -11.27 -6.11
CA LEU A 176 -3.56 -10.53 -6.43
C LEU A 176 -4.04 -10.85 -7.85
N GLU A 177 -3.17 -10.80 -8.84
CA GLU A 177 -3.53 -11.12 -10.24
C GLU A 177 -4.07 -12.54 -10.37
N LYS A 178 -3.53 -13.50 -9.61
CA LYS A 178 -3.96 -14.90 -9.65
C LYS A 178 -5.30 -15.15 -8.95
N HIS A 179 -5.61 -14.40 -7.89
CA HIS A 179 -6.74 -14.71 -7.01
C HIS A 179 -7.87 -13.68 -7.05
N ILE A 180 -7.57 -12.45 -7.47
CA ILE A 180 -8.47 -11.30 -7.42
C ILE A 180 -8.54 -10.69 -8.81
N GLN A 181 -9.43 -11.24 -9.64
CA GLN A 181 -9.73 -10.71 -10.97
C GLN A 181 -11.20 -10.31 -11.08
N LYS A 182 -11.42 -9.03 -11.39
CA LYS A 182 -12.72 -8.39 -11.58
C LYS A 182 -12.67 -7.46 -12.79
N ASP A 183 -13.83 -7.01 -13.24
CA ASP A 183 -13.93 -5.92 -14.21
C ASP A 183 -13.22 -4.65 -13.70
N PRO A 184 -12.58 -3.83 -14.55
CA PRO A 184 -11.66 -2.77 -14.11
C PRO A 184 -12.21 -1.78 -13.06
N LYS A 185 -13.51 -1.45 -13.14
CA LYS A 185 -14.17 -0.56 -12.17
C LYS A 185 -14.33 -1.23 -10.82
N GLU A 186 -14.76 -2.48 -10.79
CA GLU A 186 -14.91 -3.26 -9.56
C GLU A 186 -13.52 -3.64 -8.99
N GLN A 187 -12.54 -3.89 -9.86
CA GLN A 187 -11.16 -4.21 -9.47
C GLN A 187 -10.54 -3.08 -8.64
N LYS A 188 -10.68 -1.81 -9.06
CA LYS A 188 -10.18 -0.66 -8.30
C LYS A 188 -10.78 -0.61 -6.89
N GLU A 189 -12.09 -0.79 -6.77
CA GLU A 189 -12.78 -0.81 -5.47
C GLU A 189 -12.33 -2.01 -4.63
N CYS A 190 -12.24 -3.18 -5.24
CA CYS A 190 -11.80 -4.41 -4.62
C CYS A 190 -10.39 -4.26 -4.02
N LEU A 191 -9.44 -3.77 -4.81
CA LEU A 191 -8.06 -3.52 -4.34
C LEU A 191 -8.03 -2.52 -3.19
N TYR A 192 -8.81 -1.43 -3.26
CA TYR A 192 -8.90 -0.47 -2.15
C TYR A 192 -9.35 -1.12 -0.83
N TYR A 193 -10.37 -1.99 -0.85
CA TYR A 193 -10.80 -2.67 0.38
C TYR A 193 -9.80 -3.74 0.84
N ILE A 194 -9.17 -4.46 -0.08
CA ILE A 194 -8.10 -5.41 0.25
C ILE A 194 -6.92 -4.69 0.92
N ASP A 195 -6.47 -3.56 0.37
CA ASP A 195 -5.39 -2.75 0.92
C ASP A 195 -5.70 -2.32 2.35
N LYS A 196 -6.94 -1.88 2.62
CA LYS A 196 -7.39 -1.54 3.98
C LYS A 196 -7.37 -2.73 4.94
N ILE A 197 -7.85 -3.89 4.48
CA ILE A 197 -7.86 -5.12 5.29
C ILE A 197 -6.41 -5.52 5.62
N LEU A 198 -5.52 -5.51 4.63
CA LEU A 198 -4.13 -5.91 4.79
C LEU A 198 -3.31 -4.90 5.59
N PHE A 199 -3.62 -3.60 5.48
CA PHE A 199 -3.09 -2.56 6.35
C PHE A 199 -3.42 -2.87 7.82
N SER A 200 -4.69 -3.10 8.13
CA SER A 200 -5.13 -3.40 9.49
C SER A 200 -4.58 -4.73 10.00
N THR A 201 -4.54 -5.76 9.15
CA THR A 201 -3.93 -7.06 9.45
C THR A 201 -2.45 -6.90 9.80
N GLY A 202 -1.71 -6.17 8.95
CA GLY A 202 -0.29 -5.91 9.15
C GLY A 202 0.01 -5.04 10.37
N LYS A 203 -0.91 -4.14 10.76
CA LYS A 203 -0.82 -3.44 12.04
C LYS A 203 -1.04 -4.37 13.22
N ALA A 204 -2.08 -5.21 13.18
CA ALA A 204 -2.47 -6.07 14.29
C ALA A 204 -1.40 -7.10 14.67
N ILE A 205 -0.65 -7.62 13.69
CA ILE A 205 0.42 -8.60 13.94
C ILE A 205 1.77 -7.97 14.30
N LYS A 206 1.91 -6.64 14.24
CA LYS A 206 3.18 -5.96 14.47
C LYS A 206 3.69 -6.19 15.90
N LEU A 207 5.00 -6.37 16.04
CA LEU A 207 5.72 -6.39 17.31
C LEU A 207 6.40 -5.03 17.60
#